data_AF-A0A819N1D8-F1
#
_entry.id   AF-A0A819N1D8-F1
#
_cell.length_a   1.000
_cell.length_b   1.000
_cell.length_c   1.000
_cell.angle_alpha   90.00
_cell.angle_beta   90.00
_cell.angle_gamma   90.00
#
_symmetry.space_group_name_H-M   'P 1'
#
loop_
_entity.id
_entity.type
_entity.pdbx_description
1 polymer ?
#
loop_
_entity_poly.entity_id
_entity_poly.type
_entity_poly.pdbx_seq_one_letter_code
_entity_poly.pdbx_strand_id
1 'polypeptide(L)'
;MTLIIGIGPVLYTLNNPDPQIRSLLFCKLRGYIFQICLMLSRWFVAFACIDRFASTSDKITLRNFAKPRITYRTIIIIIIFWSIVCSHRLIFYEIKGSFCGIINNMAAAFYHSVYVIIGGGIFPAMIMIICAYFIRRNL
;
A
#
# COMPACT_ATOMS: atom_id res chain seq x y z
N MET A 1 5.99 1.85 10.88
CA MET A 1 6.39 3.03 10.09
C MET A 1 5.22 3.94 9.69
N THR A 2 4.06 3.41 9.27
CA THR A 2 2.87 4.22 8.92
C THR A 2 2.39 5.14 10.04
N LEU A 3 2.40 4.67 11.30
CA LEU A 3 2.01 5.46 12.47
C LEU A 3 2.93 6.67 12.70
N ILE A 4 4.25 6.50 12.57
CA ILE A 4 5.22 7.58 12.82
C ILE A 4 5.11 8.69 11.76
N ILE A 5 4.94 8.31 10.50
CA ILE A 5 4.81 9.25 9.36
C ILE A 5 3.42 9.91 9.33
N GLY A 6 2.40 9.19 9.80
CA GLY A 6 1.04 9.70 9.96
C GLY A 6 0.91 10.69 11.12
N ILE A 7 1.34 10.29 12.32
CA ILE A 7 1.09 10.99 13.60
C ILE A 7 2.19 12.01 13.90
N GLY A 8 3.45 11.76 13.51
CA GLY A 8 4.58 12.64 13.83
C GLY A 8 4.37 14.11 13.43
N PRO A 9 3.89 14.41 12.20
CA PRO A 9 3.59 15.77 11.80
C PRO A 9 2.43 16.39 12.60
N VAL A 10 1.42 15.60 12.97
CA VAL A 10 0.24 16.07 13.75
C VAL A 10 0.63 16.47 15.18
N LEU A 11 1.60 15.77 15.77
CA LEU A 11 2.16 16.14 17.07
C LEU A 11 3.09 17.36 16.97
N TYR A 12 3.84 17.47 15.87
CA TYR A 12 4.74 18.60 15.63
C TYR A 12 3.98 19.91 15.41
N THR A 13 2.82 19.84 14.75
CA THR A 13 1.93 20.98 14.48
C THR A 13 1.27 21.54 15.73
N LEU A 14 1.27 20.79 16.83
CA LEU A 14 0.75 21.27 18.12
C LEU A 14 1.60 22.42 18.69
N ASN A 15 2.89 22.47 18.33
CA ASN A 15 3.87 23.40 18.91
C ASN A 15 4.61 24.25 17.86
N ASN A 16 4.41 23.99 16.56
CA ASN A 16 5.11 24.65 15.47
C ASN A 16 4.20 24.83 14.25
N PRO A 17 4.44 25.83 13.37
CA PRO A 17 3.69 25.99 12.13
C PRO A 17 3.81 24.76 11.22
N ASP A 18 2.72 24.40 10.53
CA ASP A 18 2.61 23.17 9.75
C ASP A 18 3.72 23.01 8.69
N PRO A 19 4.60 21.99 8.83
CA PRO A 19 5.63 21.72 7.83
C PRO A 19 5.03 21.26 6.49
N GLN A 20 3.78 20.80 6.51
CA GLN A 20 3.02 20.38 5.34
C GLN A 20 2.62 21.54 4.42
N ILE A 21 2.44 22.74 4.98
CA ILE A 21 2.05 23.95 4.26
C ILE A 21 3.31 24.73 3.83
N ARG A 22 4.40 24.60 4.60
CA ARG A 22 5.65 25.33 4.38
C ARG A 22 6.49 24.79 3.21
N SER A 23 6.41 23.49 2.91
CA SER A 23 7.22 22.90 1.85
C SER A 23 6.45 21.87 1.00
N LEU A 24 6.30 22.19 -0.28
CA LEU A 24 5.67 21.33 -1.28
C LEU A 24 6.33 19.95 -1.34
N LEU A 25 7.66 19.93 -1.24
CA LEU A 25 8.46 18.71 -1.31
C LEU A 25 8.17 17.77 -0.13
N PHE A 26 8.05 18.29 1.09
CA PHE A 26 7.73 17.49 2.27
C PHE A 26 6.33 16.90 2.18
N CYS A 27 5.35 17.70 1.74
CA CYS A 27 4.00 17.18 1.60
C CYS A 27 3.91 16.06 0.54
N LYS A 28 4.53 16.26 -0.63
CA LYS A 28 4.58 15.24 -1.69
C LYS A 28 5.23 13.95 -1.22
N LEU A 29 6.40 14.04 -0.57
CA LEU A 29 7.12 12.89 -0.05
C LEU A 29 6.33 12.16 1.05
N ARG A 30 5.74 12.89 2.00
CA ARG A 30 4.92 12.28 3.05
C ARG A 30 3.74 11.52 2.47
N GLY A 31 2.98 12.14 1.56
CA GLY A 31 1.83 11.51 0.91
C GLY A 31 2.22 10.26 0.11
N TYR A 32 3.35 10.32 -0.59
CA TYR A 32 3.91 9.20 -1.33
C TYR A 32 4.34 8.03 -0.43
N ILE A 33 5.19 8.30 0.57
CA ILE A 33 5.70 7.26 1.48
C ILE A 33 4.56 6.61 2.26
N PHE A 34 3.66 7.42 2.81
CA PHE A 34 2.51 6.91 3.58
C PHE A 34 1.64 5.97 2.73
N GLN A 35 1.38 6.36 1.49
CA GLN A 35 0.60 5.53 0.57
C GLN A 35 1.30 4.22 0.24
N ILE A 36 2.58 4.25 -0.11
CA ILE A 36 3.34 3.04 -0.44
C ILE A 36 3.35 2.09 0.74
N CYS A 37 3.67 2.58 1.94
CA CYS A 37 3.69 1.75 3.13
C CYS A 37 2.33 1.08 3.39
N LEU A 38 1.22 1.82 3.23
CA LEU A 38 -0.12 1.25 3.37
C LEU A 38 -0.40 0.17 2.32
N MET A 39 -0.12 0.43 1.05
CA MET A 39 -0.36 -0.55 -0.02
C MET A 39 0.50 -1.81 0.17
N LEU A 40 1.80 -1.64 0.40
CA LEU A 40 2.73 -2.76 0.62
C LEU A 40 2.31 -3.62 1.81
N SER A 41 1.91 -3.00 2.92
CA SER A 41 1.50 -3.76 4.11
C SER A 41 0.32 -4.70 3.82
N ARG A 42 -0.68 -4.25 3.06
CA ARG A 42 -1.87 -5.06 2.73
C ARG A 42 -1.55 -6.16 1.74
N TRP A 43 -0.74 -5.86 0.74
CA TRP A 43 -0.33 -6.86 -0.26
C TRP A 43 0.59 -7.91 0.32
N PHE A 44 1.51 -7.57 1.21
CA PHE A 44 2.34 -8.57 1.88
C PHE A 44 1.52 -9.54 2.72
N VAL A 45 0.49 -9.06 3.42
CA VAL A 45 -0.42 -9.95 4.16
C VAL A 45 -1.18 -10.87 3.20
N ALA A 46 -1.72 -10.35 2.09
CA ALA A 46 -2.40 -11.16 1.09
C ALA A 46 -1.48 -12.24 0.49
N PHE A 47 -0.23 -11.90 0.14
CA PHE A 47 0.75 -12.85 -0.35
C PHE A 47 1.20 -13.86 0.72
N ALA A 48 1.28 -13.47 1.99
CA ALA A 48 1.54 -14.41 3.09
C ALA A 48 0.41 -15.44 3.23
N CYS A 49 -0.85 -15.04 3.02
CA CYS A 49 -1.97 -15.98 2.98
C CYS A 49 -1.87 -16.96 1.80
N ILE A 50 -1.45 -16.49 0.62
CA ILE A 50 -1.21 -17.34 -0.55
C ILE A 50 -0.08 -18.35 -0.26
N ASP A 51 1.03 -17.89 0.31
CA ASP A 51 2.19 -18.72 0.65
C ASP A 51 1.81 -19.84 1.63
N ARG A 52 1.00 -19.52 2.64
CA ARG A 52 0.44 -20.50 3.58
C ARG A 52 -0.48 -21.51 2.91
N PHE A 53 -1.39 -21.04 2.05
CA PHE A 53 -2.26 -21.93 1.27
C PHE A 53 -1.46 -22.88 0.37
N ALA A 54 -0.46 -22.35 -0.33
CA ALA A 54 0.41 -23.12 -1.21
C ALA A 54 1.22 -24.18 -0.44
N SER A 55 1.59 -23.89 0.81
CA SER A 55 2.30 -24.81 1.69
C SER A 55 1.40 -25.94 2.23
N THR A 56 0.11 -25.66 2.47
CA THR A 56 -0.85 -26.67 2.96
C THR A 56 -1.36 -27.60 1.85
N SER A 57 -1.39 -27.15 0.60
CA SER A 57 -1.92 -27.91 -0.53
C SER A 57 -1.10 -29.17 -0.88
N ASP A 58 -1.77 -30.29 -1.14
CA ASP A 58 -1.13 -31.57 -1.53
C ASP A 58 -0.44 -31.53 -2.90
N LYS A 59 -0.82 -30.57 -3.76
CA LYS A 59 -0.24 -30.42 -5.09
C LYS A 59 1.22 -29.96 -5.01
N ILE A 60 2.13 -30.78 -5.52
CA ILE A 60 3.58 -30.51 -5.59
C ILE A 60 3.90 -29.19 -6.32
N THR A 61 3.09 -28.82 -7.32
CA THR A 61 3.26 -27.56 -8.07
C THR A 61 3.01 -26.32 -7.19
N LEU A 62 1.99 -26.36 -6.33
CA LEU A 62 1.72 -25.31 -5.35
C LEU A 62 2.79 -25.27 -4.25
N ARG A 63 3.21 -26.43 -3.75
CA ARG A 63 4.26 -26.50 -2.73
C ARG A 63 5.61 -25.98 -3.23
N ASN A 64 5.92 -26.17 -4.51
CA ASN A 64 7.11 -25.61 -5.13
C ASN A 64 7.07 -24.08 -5.24
N PHE A 65 5.88 -23.46 -5.23
CA PHE A 65 5.71 -22.01 -5.26
C PHE A 65 6.06 -21.36 -3.91
N ALA A 66 5.83 -22.06 -2.80
CA ALA A 66 6.17 -21.63 -1.43
C ALA A 66 7.68 -21.73 -1.10
N LYS A 67 8.56 -21.77 -2.11
CA LYS A 67 10.00 -21.78 -1.90
C LYS A 67 10.50 -20.37 -1.54
N PRO A 68 11.40 -20.23 -0.55
CA PRO A 68 11.86 -18.92 -0.09
C PRO A 68 12.46 -18.07 -1.21
N ARG A 69 13.16 -18.69 -2.18
CA ARG A 69 13.71 -17.99 -3.36
C ARG A 69 12.63 -17.29 -4.20
N ILE A 70 11.46 -17.93 -4.36
CA ILE A 70 10.33 -17.35 -5.11
C ILE A 70 9.69 -16.25 -4.26
N THR A 71 9.51 -16.47 -2.95
CA THR A 71 8.97 -15.48 -2.02
C THR A 71 9.76 -14.17 -2.05
N TYR A 72 11.09 -14.22 -1.97
CA TYR A 72 11.93 -13.01 -2.07
C TYR A 72 11.78 -12.30 -3.42
N ARG A 73 11.73 -13.05 -4.53
CA ARG A 73 11.54 -12.47 -5.87
C ARG A 73 10.18 -11.77 -5.98
N THR A 74 9.12 -12.39 -5.45
CA THR A 74 7.78 -11.81 -5.42
C THR A 74 7.73 -10.54 -4.56
N ILE A 75 8.38 -10.52 -3.40
CA ILE A 75 8.46 -9.32 -2.54
C ILE A 75 9.08 -8.15 -3.29
N ILE A 76 10.22 -8.37 -3.98
CA ILE A 76 10.90 -7.32 -4.76
C ILE A 76 9.98 -6.81 -5.88
N ILE A 77 9.30 -7.70 -6.60
CA ILE A 77 8.37 -7.32 -7.67
C ILE A 77 7.22 -6.46 -7.14
N ILE A 78 6.62 -6.83 -5.99
CA ILE A 78 5.55 -6.08 -5.34
C ILE A 78 6.04 -4.68 -4.96
N ILE A 79 7.23 -4.57 -4.38
CA ILE A 79 7.81 -3.28 -3.97
C ILE A 79 7.97 -2.38 -5.19
N ILE A 80 8.57 -2.88 -6.27
CA ILE A 80 8.80 -2.10 -7.49
C ILE A 80 7.47 -1.69 -8.12
N PHE A 81 6.54 -2.62 -8.26
CA PHE A 81 5.23 -2.37 -8.85
C PHE A 81 4.46 -1.28 -8.10
N TRP A 82 4.32 -1.40 -6.78
CA TRP A 82 3.59 -0.41 -5.98
C TRP A 82 4.33 0.91 -5.85
N SER A 83 5.66 0.92 -5.91
CA SER A 83 6.44 2.16 -5.95
C SER A 83 6.14 2.94 -7.23
N ILE A 84 6.20 2.29 -8.40
CA ILE A 84 5.88 2.91 -9.69
C ILE A 84 4.43 3.39 -9.70
N VAL A 85 3.49 2.53 -9.31
CA VAL A 85 2.07 2.89 -9.29
C VAL A 85 1.83 4.08 -8.38
N CYS A 86 2.42 4.16 -7.18
CA CYS A 86 2.20 5.27 -6.26
C CYS A 86 2.89 6.57 -6.68
N SER A 87 3.81 6.55 -7.64
CA SER A 87 4.52 7.74 -8.13
C SER A 87 3.60 8.81 -8.70
N HIS A 88 2.38 8.46 -9.16
CA HIS A 88 1.40 9.46 -9.61
C HIS A 88 1.11 10.51 -8.51
N ARG A 89 1.17 10.13 -7.23
CA ARG A 89 0.96 11.08 -6.12
C ARG A 89 1.98 12.21 -6.07
N LEU A 90 3.24 11.97 -6.48
CA LEU A 90 4.29 13.01 -6.50
C LEU A 90 3.96 14.12 -7.51
N ILE A 91 3.22 13.78 -8.57
CA ILE A 91 2.87 14.70 -9.65
C ILE A 91 1.64 15.52 -9.27
N PHE A 92 0.56 14.86 -8.82
CA PHE A 92 -0.75 15.49 -8.62
C PHE A 92 -0.98 16.18 -7.28
N TYR A 93 -0.06 16.06 -6.32
CA TYR A 93 -0.16 16.75 -5.03
C TYR A 93 0.21 18.22 -5.16
N GLU A 94 -0.67 19.10 -4.70
CA GLU A 94 -0.45 20.55 -4.66
C GLU A 94 -0.76 21.11 -3.26
N ILE A 95 -0.17 22.27 -2.94
CA ILE A 95 -0.53 23.04 -1.74
C ILE A 95 -1.47 24.15 -2.20
N LYS A 96 -2.69 24.19 -1.64
CA LYS A 96 -3.64 25.29 -1.87
C LYS A 96 -4.13 25.78 -0.51
N GLY A 97 -3.69 26.99 -0.13
CA GLY A 97 -3.94 27.55 1.20
C GLY A 97 -3.27 26.70 2.29
N SER A 98 -4.04 26.29 3.30
CA SER A 98 -3.55 25.47 4.42
C SER A 98 -3.67 23.96 4.20
N PHE A 99 -4.10 23.53 3.01
CA PHE A 99 -4.29 22.12 2.70
C PHE A 99 -3.27 21.65 1.68
N CYS A 100 -2.78 20.44 1.91
CA CYS A 100 -1.98 19.74 0.94
C CYS A 100 -2.64 18.43 0.51
N GLY A 101 -2.95 18.35 -0.78
CA GLY A 101 -3.70 17.23 -1.36
C GLY A 101 -3.88 17.40 -2.86
N ILE A 102 -4.72 16.53 -3.44
CA ILE A 102 -5.10 16.60 -4.86
C ILE A 102 -6.34 17.49 -4.95
N ILE A 103 -6.13 18.80 -5.13
CA ILE A 103 -7.22 19.80 -5.01
C ILE A 103 -7.65 20.32 -6.40
N ASN A 104 -6.73 20.42 -7.35
CA ASN A 104 -7.00 21.06 -8.64
C ASN A 104 -7.57 20.10 -9.70
N ASN A 105 -7.32 18.79 -9.56
CA ASN A 105 -7.71 17.78 -10.55
C ASN A 105 -8.70 16.76 -9.98
N MET A 106 -10.00 17.00 -10.17
CA MET A 106 -11.06 16.10 -9.71
C MET A 106 -10.94 14.69 -10.32
N ALA A 107 -10.54 14.58 -11.59
CA ALA A 107 -10.29 13.31 -12.25
C ALA A 107 -9.14 12.51 -11.58
N ALA A 108 -8.07 13.21 -11.18
CA ALA A 108 -6.95 12.59 -10.48
C ALA A 108 -7.35 12.15 -9.06
N ALA A 109 -8.17 12.93 -8.36
CA ALA A 109 -8.70 12.56 -7.04
C ALA A 109 -9.66 11.36 -7.10
N PHE A 110 -10.47 11.26 -8.16
CA PHE A 110 -11.35 10.13 -8.39
C PHE A 110 -10.55 8.86 -8.72
N TYR A 111 -9.62 8.94 -9.67
CA TYR A 111 -8.70 7.84 -9.96
C TYR A 111 -7.96 7.38 -8.70
N HIS A 112 -7.49 8.34 -7.90
CA HIS A 112 -6.83 8.11 -6.62
C HIS A 112 -7.71 7.27 -5.68
N SER A 113 -8.95 7.69 -5.48
CA SER A 113 -9.90 7.02 -4.59
C SER A 113 -10.23 5.61 -5.08
N VAL A 114 -10.49 5.44 -6.38
CA VAL A 114 -10.84 4.16 -6.99
C VAL A 114 -9.70 3.16 -6.84
N TYR A 115 -8.45 3.53 -7.15
CA TYR A 115 -7.35 2.57 -7.01
C TYR A 115 -7.08 2.20 -5.55
N VAL A 116 -7.25 3.12 -4.59
CA VAL A 116 -7.04 2.82 -3.17
C VAL A 116 -8.10 1.86 -2.64
N ILE A 117 -9.36 2.05 -3.03
CA ILE A 117 -10.46 1.17 -2.60
C ILE A 117 -10.32 -0.20 -3.25
N ILE A 118 -10.12 -0.24 -4.57
CA ILE A 118 -10.07 -1.49 -5.33
C ILE A 118 -8.75 -2.20 -5.06
N GLY A 119 -7.62 -1.59 -5.42
CA GLY A 119 -6.29 -2.19 -5.33
C GLY A 119 -5.76 -2.29 -3.91
N GLY A 120 -6.19 -1.40 -3.01
CA GLY A 120 -5.77 -1.41 -1.62
C GLY A 120 -6.73 -2.09 -0.66
N GLY A 121 -8.02 -2.21 -0.98
CA GLY A 121 -9.02 -2.76 -0.08
C GLY A 121 -9.57 -4.08 -0.59
N ILE A 122 -10.36 -4.01 -1.67
CA ILE A 122 -11.17 -5.12 -2.18
C ILE A 122 -10.29 -6.28 -2.65
N PHE A 123 -9.32 -6.04 -3.52
CA PHE A 123 -8.45 -7.09 -4.05
C PHE A 123 -7.68 -7.89 -2.99
N PRO A 124 -6.89 -7.25 -2.10
CA PRO A 124 -6.16 -8.00 -1.07
C PRO A 124 -7.10 -8.73 -0.10
N ALA A 125 -8.26 -8.13 0.24
CA ALA A 125 -9.25 -8.79 1.10
C ALA A 125 -9.87 -10.02 0.44
N MET A 126 -10.25 -9.95 -0.84
CA MET A 126 -10.79 -11.09 -1.58
C MET A 126 -9.78 -12.24 -1.65
N ILE A 127 -8.50 -11.93 -1.93
CA ILE A 127 -7.42 -12.92 -1.92
C ILE A 127 -7.32 -13.59 -0.55
N MET A 128 -7.29 -12.80 0.53
CA MET A 128 -7.21 -13.34 1.89
C MET A 128 -8.39 -14.26 2.23
N ILE A 129 -9.62 -13.86 1.89
CA ILE A 129 -10.83 -14.66 2.16
C ILE A 129 -10.79 -15.98 1.39
N ILE A 130 -10.42 -15.93 0.10
CA ILE A 130 -10.32 -17.12 -0.75
C ILE A 130 -9.24 -18.06 -0.20
N CYS A 131 -8.06 -17.55 0.13
CA CYS A 131 -6.98 -18.36 0.72
C CYS A 131 -7.42 -18.97 2.06
N ALA A 132 -8.07 -18.20 2.94
CA ALA A 132 -8.56 -18.70 4.22
C ALA A 132 -9.60 -19.82 4.05
N TYR A 133 -10.51 -19.69 3.07
CA TYR A 133 -11.48 -20.71 2.73
C TYR A 133 -10.81 -22.00 2.24
N PHE A 134 -9.85 -21.89 1.31
CA PHE A 134 -9.15 -23.05 0.80
C PHE A 134 -8.27 -23.74 1.86
N ILE A 135 -7.60 -22.97 2.72
CA ILE A 135 -6.84 -23.53 3.84
C ILE A 135 -7.74 -24.36 4.74
N ARG A 136 -8.95 -23.87 5.08
CA ARG A 136 -9.92 -24.62 5.88
C ARG A 136 -10.43 -25.89 5.21
N ARG A 137 -10.55 -25.90 3.87
CA ARG A 137 -10.99 -27.08 3.13
C ARG A 137 -9.92 -28.16 3.02
N ASN A 138 -8.65 -27.77 3.10
CA ASN A 138 -7.48 -28.64 2.90
C ASN A 138 -6.82 -29.07 4.22
N LEU A 139 -7.36 -28.63 5.35
CA LEU A 139 -7.07 -29.10 6.71
C LEU A 139 -8.10 -30.17 7.08
#